data_AF-H0YRP7-F1
#
_entry.id   AF-H0YRP7-F1
#
_cell.length_a   1.000
_cell.length_b   1.000
_cell.length_c   1.000
_cell.angle_alpha   90.00
_cell.angle_beta   90.00
_cell.angle_gamma   90.00
#
_symmetry.space_group_name_H-M   'P 1'
#
loop_
_entity.id
_entity.type
_entity.pdbx_description
1 polymer ?
#
loop_
_entity_poly.entity_id
_entity_poly.type
_entity_poly.pdbx_seq_one_letter_code
_entity_poly.pdbx_strand_id
1 'polypeptide(L)'
;WDTDLEVDAQEHAEKCSWTQNGGPGRLNLFATASALDVELAMEEWNGERKFYNSTTSTCVPGQTCDNYTQVVWAETTRIGCGSSFCKKSHGIETENVHLLVCSYYPPGNMKGKKPYQEGPSCEMCPTDTVCVNNLCGE
;
A
#
# COMPACT_ATOMS: atom_id res chain seq x y z
N TRP A 1 7.51 9.98 -5.21
CA TRP A 1 6.25 9.99 -5.98
C TRP A 1 6.57 9.60 -7.40
N ASP A 2 5.76 8.75 -8.01
CA ASP A 2 5.92 8.29 -9.39
C ASP A 2 4.64 8.60 -10.17
N THR A 3 4.78 9.41 -11.23
CA THR A 3 3.65 9.90 -12.03
C THR A 3 3.03 8.82 -12.91
N ASP A 4 3.79 7.81 -13.31
CA ASP A 4 3.24 6.72 -14.12
C ASP A 4 2.37 5.82 -13.23
N LEU A 5 2.82 5.55 -12.00
CA LEU A 5 2.02 4.85 -11.00
C LEU A 5 0.76 5.62 -10.58
N GLU A 6 0.82 6.95 -10.55
CA GLU A 6 -0.34 7.81 -10.30
C GLU A 6 -1.39 7.65 -11.40
N VAL A 7 -0.98 7.70 -12.66
CA VAL A 7 -1.87 7.47 -13.81
C VAL A 7 -2.51 6.09 -13.73
N ASP A 8 -1.72 5.04 -13.49
CA ASP A 8 -2.23 3.67 -13.36
C ASP A 8 -3.23 3.53 -12.20
N ALA A 9 -2.94 4.14 -11.05
CA ALA A 9 -3.81 4.12 -9.89
C ALA A 9 -5.11 4.89 -10.14
N GLN A 10 -5.04 6.02 -10.86
CA GLN A 10 -6.21 6.81 -11.25
C GLN A 10 -7.11 6.04 -12.21
N GLU A 11 -6.54 5.44 -13.26
CA GLU A 11 -7.30 4.60 -14.20
C GLU A 11 -7.95 3.40 -13.50
N HIS A 12 -7.32 2.86 -12.45
CA HIS A 12 -7.91 1.80 -11.64
C HIS A 12 -9.08 2.32 -10.81
N ALA A 13 -8.91 3.46 -10.11
CA ALA A 13 -9.95 4.05 -9.28
C ALA A 13 -11.21 4.38 -10.10
N GLU A 14 -11.03 4.88 -11.32
CA GLU A 14 -12.13 5.22 -12.25
C GLU A 14 -12.97 4.01 -12.69
N LYS A 15 -12.38 2.81 -12.70
CA LYS A 15 -13.11 1.56 -12.97
C LYS A 15 -14.03 1.16 -11.81
N CYS A 16 -13.90 1.79 -10.64
CA CYS A 16 -14.68 1.50 -9.45
C CYS A 16 -14.69 0.00 -9.09
N SER A 17 -13.51 -0.62 -9.10
CA SER A 17 -13.32 -2.05 -8.84
C SER A 17 -12.49 -2.26 -7.58
N TRP A 18 -12.97 -3.13 -6.68
CA TRP A 18 -12.28 -3.52 -5.47
C TRP A 18 -11.37 -4.71 -5.73
N THR A 19 -10.21 -4.46 -6.34
CA THR A 19 -9.20 -5.50 -6.60
C THR A 19 -7.79 -4.96 -6.46
N GLN A 20 -6.92 -5.70 -5.79
CA GLN A 20 -5.53 -5.31 -5.54
C GLN A 20 -4.58 -5.59 -6.72
N ASN A 21 -5.11 -6.15 -7.81
CA ASN A 21 -4.36 -6.43 -9.02
C ASN A 21 -4.72 -5.41 -10.11
N GLY A 22 -3.74 -4.65 -10.57
CA GLY A 22 -3.89 -3.71 -11.68
C GLY A 22 -2.60 -2.95 -11.95
N GLY A 23 -2.23 -2.84 -13.22
CA GLY A 23 -1.00 -2.15 -13.62
C GLY A 23 0.28 -2.90 -13.24
N PRO A 24 1.44 -2.23 -13.29
CA PRO A 24 2.76 -2.80 -13.04
C PRO A 24 3.08 -3.00 -11.54
N GLY A 25 2.33 -2.35 -10.64
CA GLY A 25 2.54 -2.36 -9.19
C GLY A 25 1.58 -3.25 -8.39
N ARG A 26 1.76 -3.26 -7.07
CA ARG A 26 0.79 -3.81 -6.11
C ARG A 26 -0.09 -2.67 -5.61
N LEU A 27 -1.40 -2.89 -5.47
CA LEU A 27 -2.33 -1.84 -5.07
C LEU A 27 -2.80 -2.01 -3.61
N ASN A 28 -2.79 -0.92 -2.84
CA ASN A 28 -3.61 -0.79 -1.63
C ASN A 28 -4.86 0.03 -1.96
N LEU A 29 -6.01 -0.40 -1.45
CA LEU A 29 -7.30 0.20 -1.69
C LEU A 29 -7.92 0.67 -0.37
N PHE A 30 -8.60 1.81 -0.40
CA PHE A 30 -9.36 2.36 0.70
C PHE A 30 -10.69 2.92 0.16
N ALA A 31 -11.80 2.64 0.85
CA ALA A 31 -13.10 3.15 0.47
C ALA A 31 -13.82 3.77 1.67
N THR A 32 -14.40 4.95 1.47
CA THR A 32 -15.21 5.63 2.48
C THR A 32 -16.47 6.22 1.86
N ALA A 33 -17.59 6.14 2.58
CA ALA A 33 -18.82 6.84 2.21
C ALA A 33 -18.82 8.32 2.65
N SER A 34 -17.79 8.75 3.38
CA SER A 34 -17.57 10.14 3.80
C SER A 34 -16.64 10.86 2.83
N ALA A 35 -16.29 12.11 3.13
CA ALA A 35 -15.22 12.81 2.42
C ALA A 35 -13.93 11.97 2.46
N LEU A 36 -13.20 11.96 1.33
CA LEU A 36 -11.94 11.25 1.25
C LEU A 36 -10.90 11.90 2.16
N ASP A 37 -10.33 11.11 3.05
CA ASP A 37 -9.23 11.48 3.92
C ASP A 37 -8.07 10.50 3.69
N VAL A 38 -6.99 11.02 3.10
CA VAL A 38 -5.81 10.21 2.77
C VAL A 38 -5.03 9.85 4.03
N GLU A 39 -5.01 10.71 5.05
CA GLU A 39 -4.32 10.42 6.30
C GLU A 39 -4.99 9.24 7.01
N LEU A 40 -6.33 9.26 7.09
CA LEU A 40 -7.10 8.14 7.63
C LEU A 40 -6.82 6.83 6.87
N ALA A 41 -6.75 6.87 5.54
CA ALA A 41 -6.44 5.67 4.74
C ALA A 41 -5.06 5.09 5.10
N MET A 42 -4.05 5.95 5.28
CA MET A 42 -2.70 5.53 5.69
C MET A 42 -2.69 4.98 7.12
N GLU A 43 -3.44 5.59 8.04
CA GLU A 43 -3.58 5.12 9.42
C GLU A 43 -4.24 3.74 9.47
N GLU A 44 -5.28 3.49 8.68
CA GLU A 44 -5.94 2.18 8.62
C GLU A 44 -5.02 1.10 8.04
N TRP A 45 -4.35 1.37 6.92
CA TRP A 45 -3.38 0.44 6.34
C TRP A 45 -2.24 0.14 7.31
N ASN A 46 -1.67 1.15 7.96
CA ASN A 46 -0.64 0.96 8.98
C ASN A 46 -1.17 0.25 10.23
N GLY A 47 -2.44 0.47 10.58
CA GLY A 47 -3.11 -0.11 11.75
C GLY A 47 -3.21 -1.63 11.70
N GLU A 48 -3.14 -2.24 10.51
CA GLU A 48 -3.04 -3.69 10.34
C GLU A 48 -1.77 -4.29 11.00
N ARG A 49 -0.75 -3.48 11.28
CA ARG A 49 0.45 -3.88 12.03
C ARG A 49 0.13 -4.68 13.30
N LYS A 50 -0.95 -4.32 14.00
CA LYS A 50 -1.37 -4.99 15.25
C LYS A 50 -1.70 -6.48 15.07
N PHE A 51 -1.95 -6.91 13.83
CA PHE A 51 -2.25 -8.29 13.46
C PHE A 51 -1.07 -9.01 12.80
N TYR A 52 0.03 -8.31 12.53
CA TYR A 52 1.19 -8.89 11.86
C TYR A 52 2.28 -9.28 12.86
N ASN A 53 2.74 -10.54 12.79
CA ASN A 53 3.88 -11.02 13.56
C ASN A 53 5.14 -10.98 12.69
N SER A 54 6.10 -10.09 13.00
CA SER A 54 7.34 -9.92 12.22
C SER A 54 8.31 -11.09 12.36
N THR A 55 8.32 -11.75 13.53
CA THR A 55 9.16 -12.92 13.80
C THR A 55 8.78 -14.08 12.87
N THR A 56 7.50 -14.46 12.86
CA THR A 56 6.99 -15.59 12.07
C THR A 56 6.57 -15.20 10.66
N SER A 57 6.44 -13.89 10.37
CA SER A 57 5.95 -13.37 9.09
C SER A 57 4.55 -13.87 8.75
N THR A 58 3.68 -13.87 9.76
CA THR A 58 2.29 -14.36 9.64
C THR A 58 1.31 -13.30 10.07
N CYS A 59 0.17 -13.23 9.38
CA CYS A 59 -0.98 -12.46 9.82
C CYS A 59 -1.87 -13.30 10.75
N VAL A 60 -2.51 -12.67 11.73
CA VAL A 60 -3.52 -13.33 12.57
C VAL A 60 -4.63 -13.91 11.68
N PRO A 61 -5.07 -15.17 11.90
CA PRO A 61 -6.12 -15.77 11.08
C PRO A 61 -7.40 -14.93 11.05
N GLY A 62 -7.94 -14.70 9.85
CA GLY A 62 -9.14 -13.89 9.64
C GLY A 62 -8.93 -12.37 9.68
N GLN A 63 -7.68 -11.91 9.84
CA GLN A 63 -7.31 -10.49 9.75
C GLN A 63 -6.60 -10.20 8.42
N THR A 64 -6.51 -8.91 8.10
CA THR A 64 -5.74 -8.39 6.96
C THR A 64 -4.45 -7.77 7.45
N CYS A 65 -3.34 -8.08 6.77
CA CYS A 65 -2.04 -7.46 7.01
C CYS A 65 -1.37 -6.96 5.72
N ASP A 66 -1.97 -7.26 4.56
CA ASP A 66 -1.38 -7.01 3.25
C ASP A 66 -1.18 -5.52 2.98
N ASN A 67 -2.06 -4.66 3.48
CA ASN A 67 -1.89 -3.22 3.26
C ASN A 67 -0.73 -2.71 4.11
N TYR A 68 -0.65 -3.12 5.39
CA TYR A 68 0.50 -2.78 6.25
C TYR A 68 1.82 -3.25 5.63
N THR A 69 1.92 -4.54 5.28
CA THR A 69 3.18 -5.09 4.77
C THR A 69 3.60 -4.45 3.46
N GLN A 70 2.67 -3.99 2.63
CA GLN A 70 3.00 -3.20 1.45
C GLN A 70 3.51 -1.79 1.80
N VAL A 71 2.89 -1.11 2.77
CA VAL A 71 3.31 0.23 3.22
C VAL A 71 4.75 0.21 3.74
N VAL A 72 5.14 -0.85 4.45
CA VAL A 72 6.49 -0.97 5.06
C VAL A 72 7.46 -1.84 4.24
N TRP A 73 7.17 -2.08 2.96
CA TRP A 73 8.02 -2.94 2.13
C TRP A 73 9.32 -2.24 1.72
N ALA A 74 10.47 -2.69 2.25
CA ALA A 74 11.76 -2.04 2.09
C ALA A 74 12.25 -1.94 0.63
N GLU A 75 11.90 -2.91 -0.22
CA GLU A 75 12.26 -2.87 -1.65
C GLU A 75 11.34 -1.94 -2.45
N THR A 76 10.22 -1.46 -1.88
CA THR A 76 9.29 -0.53 -2.54
C THR A 76 9.79 0.90 -2.36
N THR A 77 10.16 1.57 -3.44
CA THR A 77 10.71 2.94 -3.40
C THR A 77 9.83 3.96 -4.09
N ARG A 78 8.78 3.51 -4.79
CA ARG A 78 7.92 4.36 -5.61
C ARG A 78 6.45 4.10 -5.30
N ILE A 79 5.70 5.20 -5.27
CA ILE A 79 4.27 5.22 -5.03
C ILE A 79 3.62 6.30 -5.90
N GLY A 80 2.45 6.00 -6.44
CA GLY A 80 1.52 6.96 -7.01
C GLY A 80 0.09 6.56 -6.65
N CYS A 81 -0.79 7.52 -6.43
CA CYS A 81 -2.16 7.27 -5.97
C CYS A 81 -3.18 8.03 -6.83
N GLY A 82 -4.35 7.44 -7.00
CA GLY A 82 -5.49 8.04 -7.68
C GLY A 82 -6.78 7.79 -6.91
N SER A 83 -7.82 8.58 -7.19
CA SER A 83 -9.11 8.42 -6.52
C SER A 83 -10.28 8.69 -7.43
N SER A 84 -11.41 8.06 -7.12
CA SER A 84 -12.66 8.27 -7.84
C SER A 84 -13.85 8.15 -6.90
N PHE A 85 -14.91 8.92 -7.19
CA PHE A 85 -16.19 8.74 -6.54
C PHE A 85 -17.01 7.69 -7.30
N CYS A 86 -17.36 6.62 -6.62
CA CYS A 86 -18.03 5.45 -7.15
C CYS A 86 -19.44 5.35 -6.58
N LYS A 87 -20.45 5.65 -7.41
CA LYS A 87 -21.87 5.40 -7.05
C LYS A 87 -22.11 3.94 -6.75
N LYS A 88 -21.47 3.06 -7.51
CA LYS A 88 -21.41 1.61 -7.29
C LYS A 88 -19.97 1.16 -7.47
N SER A 89 -19.52 0.28 -6.59
CA SER A 89 -18.18 -0.31 -6.66
C SER A 89 -18.31 -1.82 -6.81
N HIS A 90 -17.63 -2.40 -7.79
CA HIS A 90 -17.61 -3.85 -7.97
C HIS A 90 -16.73 -4.50 -6.89
N GLY A 91 -17.26 -5.50 -6.17
CA GLY A 91 -16.51 -6.24 -5.14
C GLY A 91 -16.71 -5.75 -3.70
N ILE A 92 -17.46 -4.66 -3.48
CA ILE A 92 -17.94 -4.24 -2.16
C ILE A 92 -19.42 -3.86 -2.23
N GLU A 93 -20.16 -4.02 -1.13
CA GLU A 93 -21.60 -3.76 -1.09
C GLU A 93 -21.94 -2.26 -0.90
N THR A 94 -21.01 -1.48 -0.35
CA THR A 94 -21.23 -0.06 -0.05
C THR A 94 -21.33 0.78 -1.33
N GLU A 95 -22.42 1.53 -1.46
CA GLU A 95 -22.64 2.49 -2.55
C GLU A 95 -22.14 3.89 -2.17
N ASN A 96 -21.93 4.75 -3.18
CA ASN A 96 -21.53 6.15 -3.02
C ASN A 96 -20.25 6.32 -2.18
N VAL A 97 -19.19 5.62 -2.59
CA VAL A 97 -17.90 5.66 -1.90
C VAL A 97 -16.88 6.47 -2.68
N HIS A 98 -16.01 7.19 -1.96
CA HIS A 98 -14.73 7.60 -2.49
C HIS A 98 -13.77 6.42 -2.40
N LEU A 99 -13.29 5.94 -3.55
CA LEU A 99 -12.28 4.91 -3.67
C LEU A 99 -10.91 5.57 -3.87
N LEU A 100 -10.00 5.34 -2.94
CA LEU A 100 -8.57 5.67 -3.07
C LEU A 100 -7.81 4.40 -3.44
N VAL A 101 -6.92 4.53 -4.42
CA VAL A 101 -6.02 3.48 -4.88
C VAL A 101 -4.60 4.02 -4.83
N CYS A 102 -3.69 3.30 -4.19
CA CYS A 102 -2.25 3.61 -4.23
C CYS A 102 -1.49 2.43 -4.83
N SER A 103 -0.71 2.70 -5.86
CA SER A 103 0.14 1.75 -6.58
C SER A 103 1.58 1.84 -6.10
N TYR A 104 2.16 0.70 -5.76
CA TYR A 104 3.49 0.57 -5.16
C TYR A 104 4.42 -0.21 -6.09
N TYR A 105 5.63 0.32 -6.30
CA TYR A 105 6.65 -0.33 -7.12
C TYR A 105 8.08 -0.17 -6.58
N PRO A 106 8.95 -1.20 -6.71
CA PRO A 106 8.65 -2.61 -7.01
C PRO A 106 7.54 -3.18 -6.10
N PRO A 107 6.73 -4.14 -6.57
CA PRO A 107 5.61 -4.64 -5.79
C PRO A 107 6.10 -5.40 -4.56
N GLY A 108 5.46 -5.13 -3.43
CA GLY A 108 5.69 -5.85 -2.19
C GLY A 108 4.86 -7.13 -2.07
N ASN A 109 4.74 -7.62 -0.83
CA ASN A 109 3.94 -8.80 -0.47
C ASN A 109 4.30 -10.05 -1.27
N MET A 110 5.59 -10.21 -1.58
CA MET A 110 6.10 -11.38 -2.29
C MET A 110 6.02 -12.61 -1.38
N LYS A 111 5.44 -13.70 -1.90
CA LYS A 111 5.29 -14.96 -1.16
C LYS A 111 6.64 -15.45 -0.62
N GLY A 112 6.70 -15.68 0.69
CA GLY A 112 7.90 -16.18 1.38
C GLY A 112 8.96 -15.12 1.68
N LYS A 113 8.73 -13.84 1.35
CA LYS A 113 9.59 -12.73 1.75
C LYS A 113 8.97 -11.94 2.92
N LYS A 114 9.84 -11.31 3.72
CA LYS A 114 9.46 -10.33 4.74
C LYS A 114 9.40 -8.92 4.13
N PRO A 115 8.57 -8.02 4.68
CA PRO A 115 8.53 -6.63 4.20
C PRO A 115 9.85 -5.89 4.41
N TYR A 116 10.55 -6.17 5.50
CA TYR A 116 11.88 -5.64 5.78
C TYR A 116 12.65 -6.59 6.69
N GLN A 117 13.96 -6.39 6.78
CA GLN A 117 14.81 -7.10 7.74
C GLN A 117 14.87 -6.31 9.05
N GLU A 118 14.67 -6.99 10.17
CA GLU A 118 14.79 -6.39 11.50
C GLU A 118 16.27 -6.14 11.83
N GLY A 119 16.58 -4.93 12.30
CA GLY A 119 17.93 -4.51 12.65
C GLY A 119 18.05 -3.00 12.83
N PRO A 120 19.25 -2.50 13.15
CA PRO A 120 19.56 -1.07 13.11
C PRO A 120 19.17 -0.43 11.78
N SER A 121 18.60 0.77 11.85
CA SER A 121 18.24 1.54 10.67
C SER A 121 19.48 1.78 9.78
N CYS A 122 19.27 1.69 8.47
CA CYS A 122 20.26 1.98 7.44
C CYS A 122 21.50 1.06 7.37
N GLU A 123 21.56 -0.04 8.13
CA GLU A 123 22.71 -0.96 8.10
C GLU A 123 22.94 -1.63 6.73
N MET A 124 21.87 -1.75 5.93
CA MET A 124 21.91 -2.37 4.59
C MET A 124 21.41 -1.43 3.49
N CYS A 125 21.71 -0.13 3.58
CA CYS A 125 21.38 0.78 2.50
C CYS A 125 22.11 0.38 1.19
N PRO A 126 21.41 0.39 0.04
CA PRO A 126 22.05 0.22 -1.26
C PRO A 126 23.23 1.18 -1.49
N THR A 127 24.20 0.78 -2.30
CA THR A 127 25.48 1.49 -2.52
C THR A 127 25.32 2.96 -2.94
N ASP A 128 24.21 3.29 -3.61
CA ASP A 128 23.94 4.63 -4.15
C ASP A 128 22.94 5.44 -3.28
N THR A 129 22.68 5.00 -2.06
CA THR A 129 21.75 5.66 -1.13
C THR A 129 22.45 6.05 0.16
N VAL A 130 21.92 7.08 0.83
CA VAL A 130 22.37 7.54 2.15
C VAL A 130 21.26 7.38 3.18
N CYS A 131 21.64 7.36 4.45
CA CYS A 131 20.68 7.30 5.55
C CYS A 131 20.08 8.68 5.81
N VAL A 132 18.80 8.85 5.51
CA VAL A 132 18.04 10.08 5.78
C VAL A 132 16.87 9.73 6.67
N ASN A 133 16.82 10.27 7.90
CA ASN A 133 15.72 10.05 8.84
C ASN A 133 15.35 8.56 9.03
N ASN A 134 16.37 7.70 9.20
CA ASN A 134 16.24 6.25 9.35
C ASN A 134 15.76 5.48 8.11
N LEU A 135 15.75 6.11 6.93
CA LEU A 135 15.42 5.50 5.65
C LEU A 135 16.62 5.56 4.70
N CYS A 136 16.76 4.56 3.83
CA CYS A 136 17.71 4.60 2.74
C CYS A 136 17.10 5.37 1.57
N GLY A 137 17.71 6.48 1.19
CA GLY A 137 17.21 7.36 0.13
C GLY A 137 18.31 8.20 -0.50
N GLU A 138 17.91 9.04 -1.44
CA GLU A 138 18.77 10.06 -2.06
C GLU A 138 18.75 11.37 -1.26
#